data_AF-A0A8J4VMQ0-F1
#
_entry.id   AF-A0A8J4VMQ0-F1
#
_cell.length_a   1.000
_cell.length_b   1.000
_cell.length_c   1.000
_cell.angle_alpha   90.00
_cell.angle_beta   90.00
_cell.angle_gamma   90.00
#
_symmetry.space_group_name_H-M   'P 1'
#
loop_
_entity.id
_entity.type
_entity.pdbx_description
1 polymer ?
#
loop_
_entity_poly.entity_id
_entity_poly.type
_entity_poly.pdbx_seq_one_letter_code
_entity_poly.pdbx_strand_id
1 'polypeptide(L)'
;MSRRKWDILPYDRVPSVAMKTYKKLFFKHDDCRIRCHLRYLKRSVKPKFNFNRLLPHEILSLLNYAFGEEIAEYHWRRVVEDFSSKGCFHNCISIFSTAPCYNFSNLCYAVSLLTSNF
;
A
#
# COMPACT_ATOMS: atom_id res chain seq x y z
N MET A 1 8.50 17.11 27.69
CA MET A 1 7.43 17.94 27.09
C MET A 1 7.98 18.61 25.84
N SER A 2 7.30 18.49 24.68
CA SER A 2 7.71 19.20 23.46
C SER A 2 7.28 20.67 23.53
N ARG A 3 7.95 21.55 22.77
CA ARG A 3 7.70 23.00 22.75
C ARG A 3 6.32 23.39 22.15
N ARG A 4 5.40 22.43 21.97
CA ARG A 4 4.08 22.55 21.31
C ARG A 4 4.09 23.27 19.95
N LYS A 5 5.21 23.22 19.22
CA LYS A 5 5.40 23.84 17.90
C LYS A 5 5.18 22.83 16.77
N TRP A 6 4.00 22.21 16.72
CA TRP A 6 3.67 21.23 15.67
C TRP A 6 3.48 21.91 14.30
N ASP A 7 2.94 23.12 14.30
CA ASP A 7 2.61 23.93 13.12
C ASP A 7 3.82 24.30 12.24
N ILE A 8 5.04 24.21 12.80
CA ILE A 8 6.30 24.58 12.11
C ILE A 8 6.99 23.33 11.53
N LEU A 9 6.55 22.13 11.90
CA LEU A 9 7.26 20.91 11.56
C LEU A 9 7.24 20.65 10.04
N PRO A 10 8.41 20.47 9.40
CA PRO A 10 8.50 20.10 7.99
C PRO A 10 8.34 18.57 7.84
N TYR A 11 7.15 18.11 7.44
CA TYR A 11 6.84 16.68 7.30
C TYR A 11 7.78 15.91 6.38
N ASP A 12 8.24 16.52 5.28
CA ASP A 12 9.16 15.89 4.32
C ASP A 12 10.52 15.51 4.92
N ARG A 13 10.91 16.15 6.03
CA ARG A 13 12.19 15.91 6.71
C ARG A 13 12.06 15.02 7.93
N VAL A 14 10.84 14.63 8.31
CA VAL A 14 10.64 13.77 9.48
C VAL A 14 11.05 12.34 9.10
N PRO A 15 11.95 11.70 9.86
CA PRO A 15 12.32 10.31 9.60
C PRO A 15 11.09 9.39 9.66
N SER A 16 11.03 8.40 8.76
CA SER A 16 9.93 7.42 8.70
C SER A 16 9.71 6.70 10.03
N VAL A 17 10.77 6.34 10.73
CA VAL A 17 10.69 5.71 12.05
C VAL A 17 9.97 6.63 13.05
N ALA A 18 10.28 7.92 13.07
CA ALA A 18 9.64 8.88 13.97
C ALA A 18 8.16 9.12 13.58
N MET A 19 7.86 9.20 12.29
CA MET A 19 6.48 9.28 11.79
C MET A 19 5.65 8.06 12.21
N LYS A 20 6.24 6.85 12.17
CA LYS A 20 5.58 5.61 12.59
C LYS A 20 5.35 5.57 14.10
N THR A 21 6.38 5.87 14.90
CA THR A 21 6.32 5.83 16.36
C THR A 21 5.35 6.86 16.94
N TYR A 22 5.36 8.08 16.40
CA TYR A 22 4.53 9.18 16.93
C TYR A 22 3.25 9.43 16.12
N LYS A 23 2.82 8.47 15.28
CA LYS A 23 1.62 8.55 14.42
C LYS A 23 0.41 9.18 15.13
N LYS A 24 0.09 8.71 16.34
CA LYS A 24 -1.05 9.21 17.14
C LYS A 24 -0.90 10.68 17.56
N LEU A 25 0.32 11.12 17.85
CA LEU A 25 0.58 12.51 18.27
C LEU A 25 0.45 13.49 17.09
N PHE A 26 0.88 13.08 15.90
CA PHE A 26 0.68 13.88 14.69
C PHE A 26 -0.79 14.15 14.42
N PHE A 27 -1.64 13.11 14.45
CA PHE A 27 -3.08 13.29 14.27
C PHE A 27 -3.74 14.06 15.43
N LYS A 28 -3.25 13.93 16.66
CA LYS A 28 -3.81 14.66 17.82
C LYS A 28 -3.53 16.17 17.74
N HIS A 29 -2.36 16.56 17.27
CA HIS A 29 -1.90 17.95 17.34
C HIS A 29 -1.96 18.70 16.01
N ASP A 30 -1.94 17.99 14.87
CA ASP A 30 -1.85 18.62 13.54
C ASP A 30 -2.54 17.76 12.46
N ASP A 31 -3.80 17.39 12.71
CA ASP A 31 -4.62 16.50 11.86
C ASP A 31 -4.76 17.01 10.41
N CYS A 32 -4.96 18.32 10.23
CA CYS A 32 -5.17 18.89 8.91
C CYS A 32 -3.92 18.78 8.03
N ARG A 33 -2.75 19.18 8.56
CA ARG A 33 -1.51 19.17 7.77
C ARG A 33 -1.03 17.75 7.50
N ILE A 34 -1.16 16.83 8.45
CA ILE A 34 -0.79 15.42 8.21
C ILE A 34 -1.69 14.79 7.15
N ARG A 35 -3.01 15.04 7.16
CA ARG A 35 -3.92 14.54 6.12
C ARG A 35 -3.60 15.12 4.74
N CYS A 36 -3.27 16.41 4.66
CA CYS A 36 -2.84 17.03 3.41
C CYS A 36 -1.54 16.41 2.89
N HIS A 37 -0.56 16.18 3.77
CA HIS A 37 0.70 15.51 3.42
C HIS A 37 0.45 14.07 2.95
N LEU A 38 -0.42 13.31 3.61
CA LEU A 38 -0.79 11.95 3.19
C LEU A 38 -1.49 11.94 1.83
N ARG A 39 -2.36 12.92 1.55
CA ARG A 39 -3.00 13.06 0.25
C ARG A 39 -1.98 13.37 -0.85
N TYR A 40 -0.97 14.18 -0.55
CA TYR A 40 0.15 14.43 -1.45
C TYR A 40 0.95 13.15 -1.69
N LEU A 41 1.35 12.42 -0.64
CA LEU A 41 2.09 11.16 -0.75
C LEU A 41 1.34 10.12 -1.60
N LYS A 42 0.04 9.91 -1.35
CA LYS A 42 -0.82 9.00 -2.13
C LYS A 42 -0.84 9.31 -3.63
N ARG A 43 -0.63 10.57 -4.01
CA ARG A 43 -0.56 11.02 -5.42
C ARG A 43 0.86 10.98 -5.99
N SER A 44 1.88 11.16 -5.16
CA SER A 44 3.27 11.27 -5.58
C SER A 44 4.00 9.92 -5.68
N VAL A 45 3.48 8.85 -5.04
CA VAL A 45 4.04 7.50 -5.24
C VAL A 45 3.72 7.03 -6.67
N LYS A 46 4.65 7.28 -7.60
CA LYS A 46 4.65 6.75 -8.96
C LYS A 46 5.73 5.66 -9.08
N PRO A 47 5.46 4.53 -9.73
CA PRO A 47 6.47 3.52 -9.99
C PRO A 47 7.55 4.06 -10.96
N LYS A 48 8.81 3.60 -10.77
CA LYS A 48 9.96 3.94 -11.63
C LYS A 48 9.89 3.31 -13.02
N PHE A 49 9.07 2.27 -13.19
CA PHE A 49 8.81 1.61 -14.47
C PHE A 49 7.41 1.99 -14.94
N ASN A 50 7.30 2.42 -16.19
CA ASN A 50 6.12 3.01 -16.82
C ASN A 50 4.91 2.06 -16.93
N PHE A 51 4.30 1.74 -15.80
CA PHE A 51 2.89 1.41 -15.71
C PHE A 51 2.28 2.48 -14.82
N ASN A 52 1.09 2.96 -15.15
CA ASN A 52 0.43 4.05 -14.43
C ASN A 52 0.10 3.72 -12.94
N ARG A 53 0.61 2.61 -12.40
CA ARG A 53 0.27 2.04 -11.11
C ARG A 53 1.33 1.09 -10.55
N LEU A 54 1.45 1.06 -9.22
CA LEU A 54 2.26 0.12 -8.45
C LEU A 54 1.78 -1.33 -8.61
N LEU A 55 2.74 -2.26 -8.63
CA LEU A 55 2.50 -3.71 -8.58
C LEU A 55 2.15 -4.18 -7.16
N PRO A 56 1.46 -5.32 -6.99
CA PRO A 56 1.07 -5.84 -5.67
C PRO A 56 2.22 -5.96 -4.65
N HIS A 57 3.40 -6.43 -5.08
CA HIS A 57 4.57 -6.55 -4.20
C HIS A 57 5.18 -5.17 -3.85
N GLU A 58 5.07 -4.18 -4.74
CA GLU A 58 5.48 -2.80 -4.46
C GLU A 58 4.52 -2.15 -3.45
N ILE A 59 3.22 -2.40 -3.59
CA ILE A 59 2.21 -1.96 -2.60
C ILE A 59 2.51 -2.57 -1.23
N LEU A 60 2.85 -3.86 -1.18
CA LEU A 60 3.21 -4.53 0.07
C LEU A 60 4.47 -3.90 0.70
N SER A 61 5.45 -3.52 -0.13
CA SER A 61 6.67 -2.84 0.35
C SER A 61 6.37 -1.51 1.05
N LEU A 62 5.25 -0.85 0.72
CA LEU A 62 4.83 0.40 1.36
C LEU A 62 4.53 0.21 2.85
N LEU A 63 4.14 -0.98 3.29
CA LEU A 63 3.84 -1.27 4.70
C LEU A 63 5.05 -1.09 5.62
N ASN A 64 6.26 -1.09 5.06
CA ASN A 64 7.48 -0.82 5.80
C ASN A 64 7.65 0.68 6.13
N TYR A 65 6.92 1.57 5.46
CA TYR A 65 7.03 3.02 5.64
C TYR A 65 6.00 3.56 6.63
N ALA A 66 6.26 4.77 7.12
CA ALA A 66 5.33 5.48 7.99
C ALA A 66 4.05 5.83 7.24
N PHE A 67 2.90 5.57 7.86
CA PHE A 67 1.58 5.68 7.22
C PHE A 67 1.43 4.81 5.96
N GLY A 68 2.32 3.83 5.78
CA GLY A 68 2.34 2.91 4.66
C GLY A 68 1.02 2.18 4.46
N GLU A 69 0.35 1.80 5.55
CA GLU A 69 -0.98 1.18 5.56
C GLU A 69 -2.02 1.97 4.74
N GLU A 70 -2.11 3.28 4.99
CA GLU A 70 -3.12 4.13 4.32
C GLU A 70 -2.81 4.38 2.85
N ILE A 71 -1.51 4.43 2.52
CA ILE A 71 -1.03 4.62 1.16
C ILE A 71 -1.22 3.31 0.39
N ALA A 72 -0.84 2.18 0.99
CA ALA A 72 -1.02 0.84 0.45
C ALA A 72 -2.50 0.55 0.19
N GLU A 73 -3.39 0.80 1.16
CA GLU A 73 -4.84 0.64 1.00
C GLU A 73 -5.39 1.50 -0.14
N TYR A 74 -4.96 2.76 -0.24
CA TYR A 74 -5.36 3.63 -1.33
C TYR A 74 -4.96 3.07 -2.70
N HIS A 75 -3.73 2.59 -2.86
CA HIS A 75 -3.29 2.01 -4.12
C HIS A 75 -3.95 0.65 -4.40
N TRP A 76 -4.15 -0.18 -3.37
CA TRP A 76 -4.79 -1.49 -3.46
C TRP A 76 -6.25 -1.38 -3.89
N ARG A 77 -7.03 -0.48 -3.29
CA ARG A 77 -8.41 -0.24 -3.70
C ARG A 77 -8.49 0.08 -5.19
N ARG A 78 -7.62 0.95 -5.69
CA ARG A 78 -7.59 1.24 -7.13
C ARG A 78 -7.23 -0.03 -7.93
N VAL A 79 -6.28 -0.86 -7.47
CA VAL A 79 -5.95 -2.15 -8.12
C VAL A 79 -7.20 -2.98 -8.32
N VAL A 80 -7.96 -3.18 -7.24
CA VAL A 80 -9.19 -3.96 -7.24
C VAL A 80 -10.25 -3.34 -8.16
N GLU A 81 -10.47 -2.02 -8.10
CA GLU A 81 -11.42 -1.30 -8.96
C GLU A 81 -11.09 -1.48 -10.45
N ASP A 82 -9.82 -1.35 -10.82
CA ASP A 82 -9.40 -1.48 -12.22
C ASP A 82 -9.49 -2.94 -12.72
N PHE A 83 -9.26 -3.93 -11.85
CA PHE A 83 -9.50 -5.33 -12.23
C PHE A 83 -11.00 -5.62 -12.32
N SER A 84 -11.80 -5.16 -11.37
CA SER A 84 -13.25 -5.38 -11.34
C SER A 84 -13.97 -4.73 -12.52
N SER A 85 -13.52 -3.55 -12.97
CA SER A 85 -14.07 -2.87 -14.15
C SER A 85 -13.86 -3.64 -15.47
N LYS A 86 -12.90 -4.56 -15.53
CA LYS A 86 -12.68 -5.44 -16.69
C LYS A 86 -13.55 -6.69 -16.67
N GLY A 87 -14.34 -6.87 -15.61
CA GLY A 87 -15.16 -8.06 -15.36
C GLY A 87 -14.50 -9.05 -14.40
N CYS A 88 -15.33 -9.91 -13.83
CA CYS A 88 -14.91 -10.96 -12.90
C CYS A 88 -15.06 -12.32 -13.57
N PHE A 89 -14.17 -13.26 -13.23
CA PHE A 89 -14.35 -14.66 -13.61
C PHE A 89 -15.41 -15.30 -12.70
N HIS A 90 -16.51 -15.73 -13.31
CA HIS A 90 -17.56 -16.48 -12.65
C HIS A 90 -17.23 -17.96 -12.93
N ASN A 91 -17.04 -18.77 -11.89
CA ASN A 91 -16.54 -20.16 -11.93
C ASN A 91 -15.03 -20.33 -12.08
N CYS A 92 -14.27 -19.78 -11.13
CA CYS A 92 -12.84 -20.00 -11.05
C CYS A 92 -12.45 -20.60 -9.70
N ILE A 93 -11.68 -21.70 -9.71
CA ILE A 93 -11.01 -22.23 -8.52
C ILE A 93 -9.56 -21.75 -8.56
N SER A 94 -9.16 -20.99 -7.56
CA SER A 94 -7.77 -20.54 -7.41
C SER A 94 -7.05 -21.38 -6.36
N ILE A 95 -5.95 -22.02 -6.78
CA ILE A 95 -5.10 -22.85 -5.94
C ILE A 95 -3.74 -22.16 -5.82
N PHE A 96 -3.27 -21.99 -4.59
CA PHE A 96 -1.92 -21.50 -4.31
C PHE A 96 -1.19 -22.53 -3.47
N SER A 97 0.11 -22.70 -3.73
CA SER A 97 0.97 -23.57 -2.94
C SER A 97 1.76 -22.76 -1.93
N THR A 98 1.75 -23.17 -0.66
CA THR A 98 2.60 -22.64 0.41
C THR A 98 3.81 -23.52 0.68
N ALA A 99 4.01 -24.57 -0.12
CA ALA A 99 5.11 -25.50 0.10
C ALA A 99 6.46 -24.76 0.01
N PRO A 100 7.36 -24.95 0.98
CA PRO A 100 8.69 -24.35 0.94
C PRO A 100 9.49 -24.97 -0.21
N CYS A 101 9.53 -24.27 -1.34
CA CYS A 101 10.44 -24.60 -2.43
C CYS A 101 11.84 -24.19 -2.00
N TYR A 102 12.68 -25.16 -1.63
CA TYR A 102 14.00 -24.99 -0.98
C TYR A 102 15.01 -24.05 -1.70
N ASN A 103 14.71 -23.54 -2.90
CA ASN A 103 15.63 -22.71 -3.69
C ASN A 103 15.07 -21.37 -4.18
N PHE A 104 13.81 -21.03 -3.90
CA PHE A 104 13.22 -19.76 -4.35
C PHE A 104 12.46 -19.08 -3.21
N SER A 105 13.16 -18.22 -2.47
CA SER A 105 12.60 -17.49 -1.33
C SER A 105 11.49 -16.49 -1.69
N ASN A 106 11.28 -16.19 -2.98
CA ASN A 106 10.39 -15.11 -3.42
C ASN A 106 9.40 -15.50 -4.53
N LEU A 107 9.20 -16.78 -4.81
CA LEU A 107 8.35 -17.20 -5.94
C LEU A 107 7.09 -17.93 -5.44
N CYS A 108 5.93 -17.32 -5.66
CA CYS A 108 4.62 -17.90 -5.40
C CYS A 108 3.95 -18.25 -6.73
N TYR A 109 3.55 -19.51 -6.90
CA TYR A 109 2.74 -19.94 -8.04
C TYR A 109 1.27 -19.98 -7.63
N ALA A 110 0.43 -19.26 -8.37
CA ALA A 110 -1.02 -19.34 -8.28
C ALA A 110 -1.54 -19.89 -9.61
N VAL A 111 -2.37 -20.93 -9.54
CA VAL A 111 -3.03 -21.53 -10.71
C VAL A 111 -4.53 -21.35 -10.54
N SER A 112 -5.17 -20.88 -11.60
CA SER A 112 -6.60 -20.62 -11.64
C SER A 112 -7.24 -21.52 -12.69
N LEU A 113 -8.14 -22.41 -12.27
CA LEU A 113 -8.91 -23.28 -13.16
C LEU A 113 -10.26 -22.62 -13.46
N LEU A 114 -10.59 -22.45 -14.75
CA LEU A 114 -11.91 -22.00 -15.20
C LEU A 114 -12.79 -23.22 -15.46
N THR A 115 -13.94 -23.30 -14.78
CA THR A 115 -14.90 -24.40 -14.96
C THR A 115 -16.09 -23.93 -15.80
N SER A 116 -16.53 -24.74 -16.76
CA SER A 116 -17.71 -24.43 -17.58
C SER A 116 -18.98 -24.35 -16.73
N ASN A 117 -19.92 -23.49 -17.13
CA ASN A 117 -21.29 -23.55 -16.61
C ASN A 117 -21.92 -24.87 -17.06
N PHE A 118 -22.49 -25.64 -16.13
CA PHE A 118 -23.35 -26.79 -16.44
C PHE A 118 -24.77 -26.31 -16.79
#